data_AF-A0A1C5FYS2-F1
#
_entry.id   AF-A0A1C5FYS2-F1
#
_cell.length_a   1.000
_cell.length_b   1.000
_cell.length_c   1.000
_cell.angle_alpha   90.00
_cell.angle_beta   90.00
_cell.angle_gamma   90.00
#
_symmetry.space_group_name_H-M   'P 1'
#
loop_
_entity.id
_entity.type
_entity.pdbx_description
1 polymer ?
#
loop_
_entity_poly.entity_id
_entity_poly.type
_entity_poly.pdbx_seq_one_letter_code
_entity_poly.pdbx_strand_id
1 'polypeptide(L)'
;MLVSDAMPAAGLGDGTYRFADRVVTVERGVAFLEGTRTLAGSTLCIGDALRRVITVTGLPVGAAVRMSATAAALLLGLDNRGALTPGHRADLVELDPEFRPVRVFLGGRAVRPT
;
A
#
# COMPACT_ATOMS: atom_id res chain seq x y z
N MET A 1 -11.89 -0.91 -2.61
CA MET A 1 -10.66 -0.13 -2.80
C MET A 1 -9.73 -0.40 -1.62
N LEU A 2 -8.42 -0.41 -1.84
CA LEU A 2 -7.42 -0.49 -0.77
C LEU A 2 -6.85 0.91 -0.53
N VAL A 3 -6.73 1.28 0.75
CA VAL A 3 -6.02 2.47 1.23
C VAL A 3 -5.15 2.02 2.39
N SER A 4 -3.94 2.59 2.50
CA SER A 4 -3.06 2.26 3.61
C SER A 4 -3.45 3.01 4.87
N ASP A 5 -3.90 4.26 4.75
CA ASP A 5 -3.94 5.20 5.89
C ASP A 5 -2.59 5.24 6.64
N ALA A 6 -1.50 5.10 5.87
CA ALA A 6 -0.15 4.97 6.42
C ALA A 6 0.30 6.29 7.05
N MET A 7 0.89 6.19 8.23
CA MET A 7 1.63 7.27 8.88
C MET A 7 3.15 7.04 8.75
N PRO A 8 4.02 8.04 9.04
CA PRO A 8 5.48 7.95 8.82
C PRO A 8 6.24 6.72 9.36
N ALA A 9 5.66 5.93 10.27
CA ALA A 9 6.28 4.69 10.77
C ALA A 9 6.04 3.48 9.86
N ALA A 10 5.23 3.60 8.80
CA ALA A 10 5.03 2.53 7.84
C ALA A 10 6.38 2.09 7.25
N GLY A 11 6.70 0.80 7.40
CA GLY A 11 7.98 0.22 6.97
C GLY A 11 9.17 0.46 7.90
N LEU A 12 9.01 1.16 9.03
CA LEU A 12 10.13 1.47 9.96
C LEU A 12 10.19 0.56 11.19
N GLY A 13 9.12 -0.19 11.48
CA GLY A 13 9.05 -1.11 12.63
C GLY A 13 8.50 -0.48 13.90
N ASP A 14 8.54 -1.24 15.00
CA ASP A 14 8.02 -0.81 16.30
C ASP A 14 8.88 0.31 16.89
N GLY A 15 8.25 1.26 17.59
CA GLY A 15 8.94 2.43 18.14
C GLY A 15 8.01 3.60 18.44
N THR A 16 8.61 4.73 18.82
CA THR A 16 7.87 5.97 19.08
C THR A 16 8.16 6.99 17.97
N TYR A 17 7.11 7.55 17.39
CA TYR A 17 7.18 8.44 16.23
C TYR A 17 6.39 9.71 16.49
N ARG A 18 6.84 10.84 15.96
CA ARG A 18 6.04 12.07 15.91
C ARG A 18 5.30 12.14 14.58
N PHE A 19 4.01 12.41 14.65
CA PHE A 19 3.17 12.64 13.49
C PHE A 19 2.32 13.90 13.75
N ALA A 20 2.58 14.95 12.97
CA ALA A 20 2.06 16.29 13.23
C ALA A 20 2.34 16.75 14.69
N ASP A 21 1.30 17.15 15.42
CA ASP A 21 1.34 17.57 16.83
C ASP A 21 1.21 16.41 17.82
N ARG A 22 1.21 15.15 17.34
CA ARG A 22 0.98 13.95 18.14
C ARG A 22 2.21 13.06 18.23
N VAL A 23 2.27 12.29 19.30
CA VAL A 23 3.21 11.19 19.49
C VAL A 23 2.46 9.88 19.34
N VAL A 24 3.04 8.96 18.59
CA VAL A 24 2.46 7.67 18.24
C VAL A 24 3.42 6.57 18.64
N THR A 25 2.94 5.58 19.38
CA THR A 25 3.68 4.37 19.74
C THR A 25 3.22 3.23 18.82
N VAL A 26 4.16 2.61 18.12
CA VAL A 26 3.93 1.41 17.31
C VAL A 26 4.34 0.19 18.10
N GLU A 27 3.38 -0.70 18.33
CA GLU A 27 3.56 -1.96 19.07
C GLU A 27 3.04 -3.11 18.22
N ARG A 28 3.91 -4.08 17.90
CA ARG A 28 3.61 -5.22 17.02
C ARG A 28 2.99 -4.77 15.69
N GLY A 29 3.53 -3.70 15.13
CA GLY A 29 3.07 -3.09 13.88
C GLY A 29 1.77 -2.30 13.98
N VAL A 30 1.16 -2.11 15.15
CA VAL A 30 -0.08 -1.33 15.31
C VAL A 30 0.24 0.01 15.95
N ALA A 31 -0.22 1.10 15.32
CA ALA A 31 0.04 2.48 15.74
C ALA A 31 -1.04 3.00 16.71
N PHE A 32 -0.62 3.45 17.89
CA PHE A 32 -1.49 4.02 18.91
C PHE A 32 -1.07 5.44 19.28
N LEU A 33 -2.04 6.31 19.53
CA LEU A 33 -1.76 7.62 20.12
C LEU A 33 -1.17 7.42 21.52
N GLU A 34 -0.07 8.12 21.81
CA GLU A 34 0.69 8.00 23.06
C GLU A 34 -0.22 8.11 24.29
N GLY A 35 -0.03 7.21 25.25
CA GLY A 35 -0.81 7.16 26.49
C GLY A 35 -2.23 6.59 26.33
N THR A 36 -2.61 6.11 25.15
CA THR A 36 -3.97 5.59 24.89
C THR A 36 -3.96 4.26 24.12
N ARG A 37 -5.15 3.71 23.85
CA ARG A 37 -5.37 2.61 22.89
C ARG A 37 -6.06 3.05 21.60
N THR A 38 -6.12 4.35 21.36
CA THR A 38 -6.71 4.92 20.14
C THR A 38 -5.77 4.68 18.97
N LEU A 39 -6.29 4.12 17.88
CA LEU A 39 -5.51 3.93 16.64
C LEU A 39 -5.13 5.29 16.05
N ALA A 40 -3.89 5.40 15.58
CA ALA A 40 -3.35 6.62 14.99
C ALA A 40 -2.78 6.32 13.59
N GLY A 41 -3.69 6.12 12.63
CA GLY A 41 -3.36 5.66 11.28
C GLY A 41 -2.88 4.21 11.27
N SER A 42 -2.11 3.85 10.24
CA SER A 42 -1.57 2.51 10.07
C SER A 42 -0.07 2.51 9.72
N THR A 43 0.54 1.34 9.83
CA THR A 43 1.91 1.06 9.37
C THR A 43 1.92 0.26 8.05
N LEU A 44 0.75 0.09 7.42
CA LEU A 44 0.53 -0.85 6.33
C LEU A 44 0.98 -0.27 4.98
N CYS A 45 1.80 -1.00 4.24
CA CYS A 45 2.09 -0.69 2.83
C CYS A 45 1.01 -1.30 1.91
N ILE A 46 0.72 -0.65 0.77
CA ILE A 46 -0.29 -1.16 -0.19
C ILE A 46 0.09 -2.54 -0.76
N GLY A 47 1.39 -2.82 -0.96
CA GLY A 47 1.86 -4.14 -1.37
C GLY A 47 1.46 -5.23 -0.36
N ASP A 48 1.65 -4.96 0.93
CA ASP A 48 1.21 -5.87 2.00
C ASP A 48 -0.32 -5.96 2.10
N ALA A 49 -1.04 -4.86 1.88
CA ALA A 49 -2.50 -4.88 1.85
C ALA A 49 -3.03 -5.80 0.73
N LEU A 50 -2.45 -5.70 -0.48
CA LEU A 50 -2.76 -6.56 -1.61
C LEU A 50 -2.46 -8.03 -1.30
N ARG A 51 -1.27 -8.31 -0.76
CA ARG A 51 -0.89 -9.68 -0.38
C ARG A 51 -1.85 -10.24 0.67
N ARG A 52 -2.13 -9.48 1.73
CA ARG A 52 -3.03 -9.91 2.82
C ARG A 52 -4.45 -10.16 2.33
N VAL A 53 -5.02 -9.29 1.48
CA VAL A 53 -6.39 -9.53 0.99
C VAL A 53 -6.46 -10.82 0.18
N ILE A 54 -5.44 -11.13 -0.63
CA ILE A 54 -5.40 -12.38 -1.37
C ILE A 54 -5.23 -13.57 -0.42
N THR A 55 -4.20 -13.56 0.43
CA THR A 55 -3.80 -14.75 1.20
C THR A 55 -4.69 -15.03 2.43
N VAL A 56 -5.28 -13.99 3.03
CA VAL A 56 -6.12 -14.14 4.24
C VAL A 56 -7.58 -14.36 3.86
N THR A 57 -8.07 -13.69 2.83
CA THR A 57 -9.51 -13.75 2.48
C THR A 57 -9.80 -14.66 1.28
N GLY A 58 -8.78 -15.11 0.56
CA GLY A 58 -8.94 -15.91 -0.66
C GLY A 58 -9.45 -15.12 -1.87
N LEU A 59 -9.39 -13.78 -1.80
CA LEU A 59 -9.90 -12.94 -2.87
C LEU A 59 -9.12 -13.19 -4.18
N PRO A 60 -9.79 -13.35 -5.34
CA PRO A 60 -9.11 -13.53 -6.61
C PRO A 60 -8.13 -12.38 -6.91
N VAL A 61 -6.95 -12.72 -7.44
CA VAL A 61 -5.88 -11.76 -7.74
C VAL A 61 -6.38 -10.59 -8.58
N GLY A 62 -7.17 -10.85 -9.63
CA GLY A 62 -7.73 -9.78 -10.48
C GLY A 62 -8.64 -8.80 -9.72
N ALA A 63 -9.37 -9.27 -8.70
CA ALA A 63 -10.18 -8.39 -7.85
C ALA A 63 -9.29 -7.56 -6.91
N ALA A 64 -8.27 -8.19 -6.30
CA ALA A 64 -7.30 -7.49 -5.45
C ALA A 64 -6.54 -6.39 -6.22
N VAL A 65 -6.11 -6.67 -7.47
CA VAL A 65 -5.45 -5.70 -8.36
C VAL A 65 -6.39 -4.53 -8.70
N ARG A 66 -7.67 -4.82 -9.01
CA ARG A 66 -8.65 -3.74 -9.24
C ARG A 66 -8.84 -2.88 -7.98
N MET A 67 -8.80 -3.48 -6.79
CA MET A 67 -8.92 -2.74 -5.54
C MET A 67 -7.70 -1.89 -5.22
N SER A 68 -6.49 -2.31 -5.60
CA SER A 68 -5.23 -1.62 -5.29
C SER A 68 -4.81 -0.56 -6.32
N ALA A 69 -5.28 -0.68 -7.57
CA ALA A 69 -4.88 0.21 -8.66
C ALA A 69 -6.08 0.83 -9.40
N THR A 70 -6.91 0.01 -10.04
CA THR A 70 -7.98 0.48 -10.93
C THR A 70 -8.99 1.38 -10.22
N ALA A 71 -9.44 1.00 -9.03
CA ALA A 71 -10.42 1.77 -8.27
C ALA A 71 -9.92 3.18 -7.93
N ALA A 72 -8.64 3.32 -7.56
CA ALA A 72 -8.03 4.61 -7.26
C ALA A 72 -7.90 5.47 -8.53
N ALA A 73 -7.47 4.88 -9.65
CA ALA A 73 -7.36 5.58 -10.92
C ALA A 73 -8.73 6.12 -11.39
N LEU A 74 -9.78 5.30 -11.31
CA LEU A 74 -11.15 5.70 -11.65
C LEU A 74 -11.65 6.83 -10.74
N LEU A 75 -11.45 6.69 -9.42
CA LEU A 75 -11.86 7.72 -8.44
C LEU A 75 -11.20 9.08 -8.72
N LEU A 76 -9.94 9.07 -9.15
CA LEU A 76 -9.16 10.28 -9.43
C LEU A 76 -9.30 10.78 -10.88
N GLY A 77 -10.10 10.12 -11.72
CA GLY A 77 -10.26 10.48 -13.13
C GLY A 77 -8.98 10.28 -13.97
N LEU A 78 -8.11 9.34 -13.56
CA LEU A 78 -6.88 9.01 -14.28
C LEU A 78 -7.19 7.98 -15.38
N ASP A 79 -7.30 8.46 -16.61
CA ASP A 79 -7.68 7.69 -17.81
C ASP A 79 -6.55 6.83 -18.40
N ASN A 80 -5.31 7.09 -18.01
CA ASN A 80 -4.11 6.44 -18.55
C ASN A 80 -3.32 5.62 -17.53
N ARG A 81 -3.95 5.23 -16.40
CA ARG A 81 -3.33 4.48 -15.29
C ARG A 81 -4.31 3.48 -14.68
N GLY A 82 -3.80 2.56 -13.85
CA GLY A 82 -4.63 1.59 -13.11
C GLY A 82 -5.09 0.39 -13.94
N ALA A 83 -4.61 0.24 -15.18
CA ALA A 83 -4.83 -0.90 -16.05
C ALA A 83 -3.58 -1.19 -16.90
N LEU A 84 -3.37 -2.45 -17.25
CA LEU A 84 -2.34 -2.88 -18.20
C LEU A 84 -2.94 -2.84 -19.60
N THR A 85 -2.81 -1.69 -20.27
CA THR A 85 -3.41 -1.45 -21.59
C THR A 85 -2.43 -0.65 -22.46
N PRO A 86 -2.22 -1.01 -23.74
CA PRO A 86 -1.38 -0.21 -24.64
C PRO A 86 -1.80 1.26 -24.66
N GLY A 87 -0.82 2.17 -24.64
CA GLY A 87 -1.04 3.61 -24.57
C GLY A 87 -1.21 4.18 -23.15
N HIS A 88 -1.39 3.34 -22.12
CA HIS A 88 -1.32 3.79 -20.73
C HIS A 88 0.11 4.03 -20.26
N ARG A 89 0.25 4.85 -19.21
CA ARG A 89 1.54 5.07 -18.56
C ARG A 89 2.02 3.75 -17.93
N ALA A 90 3.28 3.42 -18.16
CA ALA A 90 3.92 2.21 -17.61
C ALA A 90 4.28 2.37 -16.12
N ASP A 91 3.27 2.56 -15.28
CA ASP A 91 3.35 2.47 -13.82
C ASP A 91 3.03 1.02 -13.41
N LEU A 92 4.07 0.20 -13.23
CA LEU A 92 3.98 -1.25 -13.13
C LEU A 92 4.63 -1.76 -11.85
N VAL A 93 4.04 -2.80 -11.27
CA VAL A 93 4.67 -3.58 -10.20
C VAL A 93 4.63 -5.04 -10.61
N GLU A 94 5.80 -5.66 -10.65
CA GLU A 94 5.93 -7.09 -10.83
C GLU A 94 6.01 -7.76 -9.47
N LEU A 95 5.27 -8.84 -9.31
CA LEU A 95 5.15 -9.59 -8.08
C LEU A 95 5.69 -11.01 -8.26
N ASP A 96 6.30 -11.56 -7.21
CA ASP A 96 6.62 -12.99 -7.11
C ASP A 96 5.36 -13.85 -6.87
N PRO A 97 5.44 -15.19 -6.88
CA PRO A 97 4.31 -16.07 -6.60
C PRO A 97 3.66 -15.87 -5.22
N GLU A 98 4.37 -15.29 -4.26
CA GLU A 98 3.89 -14.94 -2.93
C GLU A 98 3.36 -13.49 -2.84
N PHE A 99 3.23 -12.82 -3.98
CA PHE A 99 2.73 -11.45 -4.14
C PHE A 99 3.63 -10.37 -3.53
N ARG A 100 4.95 -10.59 -3.44
CA ARG A 100 5.91 -9.56 -3.02
C ARG A 100 6.46 -8.81 -4.24
N PRO A 101 6.62 -7.47 -4.15
CA PRO A 101 7.22 -6.69 -5.22
C PRO A 101 8.66 -7.11 -5.52
N VAL A 102 8.96 -7.42 -6.78
CA VAL A 102 10.32 -7.72 -7.27
C VAL A 102 10.88 -6.60 -8.14
N ARG A 103 10.03 -5.95 -8.95
CA ARG A 103 10.40 -4.82 -9.80
C ARG A 103 9.28 -3.79 -9.79
N VAL A 104 9.65 -2.52 -9.77
CA VAL A 104 8.72 -1.40 -9.87
C VAL A 104 9.15 -0.51 -11.02
N PHE A 105 8.21 -0.10 -11.85
CA PHE A 105 8.40 0.84 -12.94
C PHE A 105 7.50 2.04 -12.71
N LEU A 106 8.04 3.25 -12.84
CA LEU A 106 7.29 4.50 -12.80
C LEU A 106 7.48 5.21 -14.14
N GLY A 107 6.41 5.34 -14.91
CA GLY A 107 6.46 5.86 -16.28
C GLY A 107 7.46 5.13 -17.18
N GLY A 108 7.59 3.81 -17.01
CA GLY A 108 8.52 2.98 -17.78
C GLY A 108 9.96 2.96 -17.26
N ARG A 109 10.29 3.72 -16.22
CA ARG A 109 11.63 3.69 -15.61
C ARG A 109 11.64 2.78 -14.40
N ALA A 110 12.59 1.85 -14.36
CA ALA A 110 12.81 1.00 -13.18
C ALA A 110 13.20 1.84 -11.96
N VAL A 111 12.56 1.56 -10.82
CA VAL A 111 12.85 2.15 -9.51
C VAL A 111 13.02 1.05 -8.48
N ARG A 112 13.72 1.34 -7.38
CA ARG A 112 13.90 0.37 -6.29
C ARG A 112 12.57 0.20 -5.53
N PRO A 113 12.11 -1.04 -5.29
CA PRO A 113 11.04 -1.30 -4.33
C PRO A 113 11.48 -0.86 -2.94
N THR A 114 10.56 -0.27 -2.17
CA THR A 114 10.72 0.08 -0.75
C THR A 114 9.85 -0.81 0.11
#